data_AF-A0A954BNC2-F1
#
_entry.id   AF-A0A954BNC2-F1
#
_cell.length_a   1.000
_cell.length_b   1.000
_cell.length_c   1.000
_cell.angle_alpha   90.00
_cell.angle_beta   90.00
_cell.angle_gamma   90.00
#
_symmetry.space_group_name_H-M   'P 1'
#
loop_
_entity.id
_entity.type
_entity.pdbx_description
1 polymer ?
#
loop_
_entity_poly.entity_id
_entity_poly.type
_entity_poly.pdbx_seq_one_letter_code
_entity_poly.pdbx_strand_id
1 'polypeptide(L)'
;MADERRTQEIRELERLGIDFESSQDPSDVRAPCDLNADCAASEANTLILNLPEGRFRCTACGAQGSLADLIRLKHDAAREHLPAIPALDAQLIEDDPPPEPLDADYHPAPIRPGRAVTKQAPRVHTLGDADRLEARFPPPKPKEKKPFNGEKLIIALLSLVFLCAGLAAAGLSGFANYQSFSSSVADPLQAGIWGWTGVIAAVVSFGGFTFFYWHTANHRMKEGWRALLFALAGMGTSIIGTEAYISANNQAAAAELTRAGDNREILETQIADWRRQLEGIPAETRSVEGLEA
;
A
#
# COMPACT_ATOMS: atom_id res chain seq x y z
N MET A 1 20.31 -9.61 -23.40
CA MET A 1 21.71 -9.19 -23.15
C MET A 1 21.79 -7.94 -22.26
N ALA A 2 21.47 -6.73 -22.71
CA ALA A 2 21.61 -5.51 -21.89
C ALA A 2 20.57 -5.43 -20.74
N ASP A 3 19.34 -5.87 -21.00
CA ASP A 3 18.28 -5.86 -19.98
C ASP A 3 18.46 -6.97 -18.94
N GLU A 4 19.01 -8.13 -19.32
CA GLU A 4 19.37 -9.20 -18.38
C GLU A 4 20.46 -8.76 -17.40
N ARG A 5 21.50 -8.07 -17.88
CA ARG A 5 22.54 -7.50 -17.01
C ARG A 5 21.97 -6.49 -16.02
N ARG A 6 21.09 -5.59 -16.49
CA ARG A 6 20.41 -4.61 -15.61
C ARG A 6 19.55 -5.30 -14.55
N THR A 7 18.80 -6.34 -14.91
CA THR A 7 18.03 -7.10 -13.90
C THR A 7 18.91 -7.82 -12.89
N GLN A 8 20.12 -8.24 -13.27
CA GLN A 8 21.08 -8.82 -12.32
C GLN A 8 21.64 -7.76 -11.36
N GLU A 9 22.03 -6.60 -11.88
CA GLU A 9 22.52 -5.47 -11.07
C GLU A 9 21.47 -5.00 -10.04
N ILE A 10 20.19 -4.91 -10.43
CA ILE A 10 19.10 -4.54 -9.52
C ILE A 10 18.95 -5.57 -8.38
N ARG A 11 18.93 -6.87 -8.71
CA ARG A 11 18.84 -7.94 -7.70
C ARG A 11 20.06 -7.96 -6.76
N GLU A 12 21.22 -7.60 -7.27
CA GLU A 12 22.44 -7.52 -6.46
C GLU A 12 22.40 -6.33 -5.51
N LEU A 13 21.89 -5.17 -5.96
CA LEU A 13 21.66 -4.01 -5.12
C LEU A 13 20.59 -4.26 -4.04
N GLU A 14 19.54 -5.05 -4.35
CA GLU A 14 18.54 -5.51 -3.36
C GLU A 14 19.21 -6.34 -2.25
N ARG A 15 20.11 -7.26 -2.62
CA ARG A 15 20.88 -8.06 -1.65
C ARG A 15 21.80 -7.22 -0.78
N LEU A 16 22.31 -6.11 -1.32
CA LEU A 16 23.14 -5.14 -0.62
C LEU A 16 22.33 -4.10 0.17
N GLY A 17 21.04 -4.38 0.42
CA GLY A 17 20.21 -3.63 1.34
C GLY A 17 19.58 -2.36 0.76
N ILE A 18 19.60 -2.16 -0.57
CA ILE A 18 18.81 -1.09 -1.18
C ILE A 18 17.35 -1.54 -1.27
N ASP A 19 16.49 -0.84 -0.54
CA ASP A 19 15.05 -1.06 -0.59
C ASP A 19 14.41 -0.29 -1.76
N PHE A 20 14.21 -1.00 -2.86
CA PHE A 20 13.50 -0.50 -4.04
C PHE A 20 11.98 -0.41 -3.83
N GLU A 21 11.40 -1.05 -2.79
CA GLU A 21 9.95 -1.05 -2.51
C GLU A 21 9.47 0.27 -1.88
N SER A 22 10.39 1.03 -1.28
CA SER A 22 10.12 2.31 -0.61
C SER A 22 9.96 3.50 -1.57
N SER A 23 10.46 3.39 -2.81
CA SER A 23 10.37 4.48 -3.79
C SER A 23 9.00 4.54 -4.47
N GLN A 24 8.48 5.76 -4.65
CA GLN A 24 7.22 6.01 -5.35
C GLN A 24 7.37 5.97 -6.88
N ASP A 25 8.59 6.15 -7.40
CA ASP A 25 8.89 6.13 -8.82
C ASP A 25 9.82 4.94 -9.15
N PRO A 26 9.44 4.04 -10.08
CA PRO A 26 10.30 2.92 -10.49
C PRO A 26 11.50 3.36 -11.35
N SER A 27 11.54 4.62 -11.80
CA SER A 27 12.66 5.15 -12.58
C SER A 27 13.72 5.83 -11.72
N ASP A 28 13.29 6.46 -10.62
CA ASP A 28 14.11 7.19 -9.66
C ASP A 28 13.94 6.60 -8.26
N VAL A 29 14.91 5.81 -7.81
CA VAL A 29 14.89 5.20 -6.48
C VAL A 29 15.74 6.02 -5.53
N ARG A 30 15.16 6.40 -4.39
CA ARG A 30 15.85 7.15 -3.34
C ARG A 30 16.05 6.28 -2.11
N ALA A 31 17.30 6.09 -1.72
CA ALA A 31 17.69 5.24 -0.61
C ALA A 31 18.68 5.97 0.33
N PRO A 32 18.83 5.52 1.58
CA PRO A 32 19.93 5.98 2.43
C PRO A 32 21.27 5.53 1.81
N CYS A 33 22.29 6.39 1.93
CA CYS A 33 23.63 6.10 1.43
C CYS A 33 24.51 5.56 2.56
N ASP A 34 24.99 4.33 2.44
CA ASP A 34 25.84 3.64 3.41
C ASP A 34 27.32 3.55 2.98
N LEU A 35 27.71 4.32 1.95
CA LEU A 35 29.07 4.27 1.41
C LEU A 35 30.15 4.75 2.38
N ASN A 36 29.85 5.78 3.17
CA ASN A 36 30.74 6.36 4.18
C ASN A 36 30.00 6.47 5.52
N ALA A 37 30.74 6.42 6.64
CA ALA A 37 30.18 6.61 7.99
C ALA A 37 29.39 7.93 8.14
N ASP A 38 29.86 9.00 7.51
CA ASP A 38 29.18 10.31 7.50
C ASP A 38 27.86 10.29 6.72
N CYS A 39 27.75 9.43 5.70
CA CYS A 39 26.51 9.25 4.94
C CYS A 39 25.53 8.34 5.67
N ALA A 40 26.02 7.29 6.34
CA ALA A 40 25.20 6.38 7.13
C ALA A 40 24.56 7.07 8.35
N ALA A 41 25.25 8.04 8.95
CA ALA A 41 24.73 8.84 10.07
C ALA A 41 23.63 9.84 9.65
N SER A 42 23.57 10.19 8.37
CA SER A 42 22.50 10.99 7.81
C SER A 42 21.36 10.05 7.43
N GLU A 43 20.37 9.86 8.31
CA GLU A 43 19.14 9.08 8.03
C GLU A 43 18.29 9.64 6.84
N ALA A 44 18.87 10.53 6.03
CA ALA A 44 18.28 11.10 4.84
C ALA A 44 18.54 10.22 3.60
N ASN A 45 17.52 10.10 2.75
CA ASN A 45 17.59 9.42 1.46
C ASN A 45 18.42 10.22 0.44
N THR A 46 19.74 10.13 0.59
CA THR A 46 20.74 10.91 -0.17
C THR A 46 21.26 10.18 -1.41
N LEU A 47 21.02 8.87 -1.53
CA LEU A 47 21.36 8.08 -2.71
C LEU A 47 20.20 8.09 -3.70
N ILE A 48 20.45 8.54 -4.92
CA ILE A 48 19.48 8.59 -6.03
C ILE A 48 19.95 7.63 -7.12
N LEU A 49 19.11 6.70 -7.52
CA LEU A 49 19.37 5.66 -8.52
C LEU A 49 18.47 5.89 -9.73
N ASN A 50 19.07 6.12 -10.89
CA ASN A 50 18.39 6.16 -12.19
C ASN A 50 18.50 4.78 -12.84
N LEU A 51 17.47 3.95 -12.65
CA LEU A 51 17.43 2.58 -13.18
C LEU A 51 17.42 2.50 -14.71
N PRO A 52 16.70 3.38 -15.45
CA PRO A 52 16.69 3.33 -16.92
C PRO A 52 18.06 3.62 -17.54
N GLU A 53 18.80 4.55 -16.93
CA GLU A 53 20.12 4.98 -17.39
C GLU A 53 21.27 4.15 -16.80
N GLY A 54 21.00 3.33 -15.78
CA GLY A 54 22.00 2.54 -15.09
C GLY A 54 23.02 3.39 -14.32
N ARG A 55 22.57 4.50 -13.73
CA ARG A 55 23.43 5.48 -13.03
C ARG A 55 22.99 5.72 -11.60
N PHE A 56 23.93 6.11 -10.76
CA PHE A 56 23.66 6.57 -9.39
C PHE A 56 24.30 7.93 -9.12
N ARG A 57 23.73 8.64 -8.15
CA ARG A 57 24.27 9.87 -7.59
C ARG A 57 23.94 9.95 -6.10
N CYS A 58 24.95 10.18 -5.27
CA CYS A 58 24.76 10.50 -3.86
C CYS A 58 24.90 12.02 -3.64
N THR A 59 23.94 12.63 -2.96
CA THR A 59 23.96 14.06 -2.63
C THR A 59 24.78 14.37 -1.39
N ALA A 60 25.06 13.38 -0.53
CA ALA A 60 25.83 13.56 0.70
C ALA A 60 27.36 13.51 0.45
N CYS A 61 27.85 12.46 -0.21
CA CYS A 61 29.28 12.32 -0.54
C CYS A 61 29.65 12.79 -1.95
N GLY A 62 28.68 13.13 -2.80
CA GLY A 62 28.92 13.55 -4.18
C GLY A 62 29.33 12.43 -5.13
N ALA A 63 29.36 11.16 -4.68
CA ALA A 63 29.71 10.03 -5.52
C ALA A 63 28.68 9.83 -6.63
N GLN A 64 29.15 9.59 -7.85
CA GLN A 64 28.30 9.33 -9.02
C GLN A 64 28.99 8.35 -9.96
N GLY A 65 28.22 7.54 -10.68
CA GLY A 65 28.78 6.50 -11.56
C GLY A 65 27.72 5.57 -12.11
N SER A 66 28.14 4.41 -12.62
CA SER A 66 27.23 3.35 -13.06
C SER A 66 26.72 2.51 -11.89
N LEU A 67 25.61 1.78 -12.07
CA LEU A 67 25.13 0.83 -11.03
C LEU A 67 26.18 -0.23 -10.68
N ALA A 68 26.99 -0.68 -11.65
CA ALA A 68 28.09 -1.60 -11.41
C ALA A 68 29.18 -1.00 -10.50
N ASP A 69 29.44 0.31 -10.62
CA ASP A 69 30.38 1.01 -9.73
C ASP A 69 29.81 1.12 -8.32
N LEU A 70 28.50 1.37 -8.19
CA LEU A 70 27.83 1.39 -6.89
C LEU A 70 27.90 0.03 -6.16
N ILE A 71 27.68 -1.07 -6.89
CA ILE A 71 27.80 -2.44 -6.35
C ILE A 71 29.20 -2.66 -5.79
N ARG A 72 30.23 -2.26 -6.54
CA ARG A 72 31.63 -2.37 -6.09
C ARG A 72 31.88 -1.53 -4.83
N LEU A 73 31.46 -0.27 -4.84
CA LEU A 73 31.64 0.63 -3.70
C LEU A 73 30.94 0.11 -2.44
N LYS A 74 29.73 -0.46 -2.56
CA LYS A 74 29.04 -1.11 -1.44
C LYS A 74 29.76 -2.36 -0.94
N HIS A 75 30.32 -3.17 -1.83
CA HIS A 75 31.13 -4.32 -1.42
C HIS A 75 32.43 -3.91 -0.72
N ASP A 76 33.09 -2.86 -1.18
CA ASP A 76 34.30 -2.34 -0.56
C ASP A 76 33.98 -1.72 0.81
N ALA A 77 32.91 -0.94 0.92
CA ALA A 77 32.42 -0.41 2.19
C ALA A 77 32.05 -1.55 3.16
N ALA A 78 31.38 -2.61 2.69
CA ALA A 78 31.05 -3.77 3.51
C ALA A 78 32.31 -4.51 4.01
N ARG A 79 33.39 -4.56 3.21
CA ARG A 79 34.68 -5.14 3.62
C ARG A 79 35.40 -4.31 4.67
N GLU A 80 35.34 -2.99 4.56
CA GLU A 80 35.93 -2.08 5.55
C GLU A 80 35.15 -2.06 6.87
N HIS A 81 33.83 -2.30 6.83
CA HIS A 81 32.96 -2.34 8.01
C HIS A 81 32.80 -3.75 8.63
N LEU A 82 33.45 -4.77 8.07
CA LEU A 82 33.58 -6.05 8.77
C LEU A 82 34.41 -5.79 10.03
N PRO A 83 33.89 -6.09 11.24
CA PRO A 83 34.68 -5.98 12.44
C PRO A 83 35.92 -6.85 12.24
N ALA A 84 37.11 -6.26 12.43
CA ALA A 84 38.34 -7.02 12.56
C ALA A 84 38.04 -8.14 13.55
N ILE A 85 38.04 -9.39 13.08
CA ILE A 85 37.79 -10.55 13.91
C ILE A 85 38.77 -10.39 15.08
N PRO A 86 38.31 -10.19 16.34
CA PRO A 86 39.24 -10.20 17.44
C PRO A 86 39.92 -11.57 17.39
N ALA A 87 41.24 -11.59 17.43
CA ALA A 87 42.01 -12.84 17.49
C ALA A 87 41.37 -13.67 18.61
N LEU A 88 40.64 -14.71 18.22
CA LEU A 88 39.95 -15.57 19.16
C LEU A 88 41.05 -16.35 19.87
N ASP A 89 41.31 -16.01 21.13
CA ASP A 89 42.07 -16.89 22.01
C ASP A 89 41.34 -18.23 22.02
N ALA A 90 41.88 -19.19 21.27
CA ALA A 90 41.37 -20.53 21.18
C ALA A 90 41.47 -21.17 22.57
N GLN A 91 40.39 -21.16 23.33
CA GLN A 91 40.24 -22.07 24.46
C GLN A 91 40.05 -23.47 23.87
N LEU A 92 41.04 -24.32 24.16
CA LEU A 92 41.08 -25.73 23.84
C LEU A 92 39.86 -26.40 24.49
N ILE A 93 38.89 -26.82 23.68
CA ILE A 93 37.90 -27.80 24.11
C ILE A 93 38.64 -29.14 24.13
N GLU A 94 38.69 -29.84 25.26
CA GLU A 94 39.16 -31.22 25.32
C GLU A 94 38.16 -32.07 24.54
N ASP A 95 38.50 -32.40 23.30
CA ASP A 95 37.75 -33.33 22.46
C ASP A 95 37.96 -34.77 22.96
N ASP A 96 36.86 -35.50 23.14
CA ASP A 96 36.85 -36.96 23.24
C ASP A 96 37.67 -37.59 22.08
N PRO A 97 38.39 -38.70 22.32
CA PRO A 97 39.28 -39.27 21.32
C PRO A 97 38.51 -39.74 20.08
N PRO A 98 39.00 -39.43 18.87
CA PRO A 98 38.39 -39.88 17.62
C PRO A 98 38.51 -41.40 17.48
N PRO A 99 37.54 -42.08 16.83
CA PRO A 99 37.64 -43.51 16.56
C PRO A 99 38.83 -43.83 15.65
N GLU A 100 39.49 -44.95 15.91
CA GLU A 100 40.70 -45.40 15.21
C GLU A 100 40.49 -45.52 13.68
N PRO A 101 41.49 -45.12 12.88
CA PRO A 101 41.42 -45.24 11.43
C PRO A 101 41.46 -46.71 11.00
N LEU A 102 40.51 -47.11 10.14
CA LEU A 102 40.62 -48.35 9.37
C LEU A 102 41.78 -48.21 8.37
N ASP A 103 42.80 -49.05 8.52
CA ASP A 103 43.83 -49.28 7.51
C ASP A 103 43.21 -49.92 6.27
N ALA A 104 42.85 -49.10 5.29
CA ALA A 104 42.68 -49.55 3.92
C ALA A 104 44.03 -49.46 3.22
N ASP A 105 44.60 -50.61 2.86
CA ASP A 105 45.87 -50.75 2.13
C ASP A 105 45.90 -49.88 0.87
N TYR A 106 46.51 -48.70 0.99
CA TYR A 106 46.77 -47.82 -0.14
C TYR A 106 48.06 -48.27 -0.83
N HIS A 107 47.92 -48.96 -1.95
CA HIS A 107 49.02 -49.20 -2.87
C HIS A 107 49.15 -48.01 -3.86
N PRO A 108 50.22 -47.20 -3.80
CA PRO A 108 50.45 -46.17 -4.80
C PRO A 108 50.81 -46.83 -6.15
N ALA A 109 49.93 -46.69 -7.14
CA ALA A 109 50.26 -47.01 -8.51
C ALA A 109 51.39 -46.08 -9.02
N PRO A 110 52.44 -46.59 -9.67
CA PRO A 110 53.53 -45.76 -10.16
C PRO A 110 53.06 -44.93 -11.37
N ILE A 111 52.67 -43.68 -11.13
CA ILE A 111 52.40 -42.71 -12.19
C ILE A 111 53.75 -42.31 -12.78
N ARG A 112 54.12 -42.93 -13.91
CA ARG A 112 55.22 -42.45 -14.75
C ARG A 112 54.85 -41.08 -15.31
N PRO A 113 55.65 -40.02 -15.11
CA PRO A 113 55.36 -38.71 -15.69
C PRO A 113 55.54 -38.76 -17.21
N GLY A 114 54.43 -38.91 -17.92
CA GLY A 114 54.37 -38.81 -19.37
C GLY A 114 54.47 -37.36 -19.82
N ARG A 115 55.69 -36.95 -20.22
CA ARG A 115 56.01 -35.82 -21.11
C ARG A 115 55.62 -34.42 -20.61
N ALA A 116 56.64 -33.61 -20.32
CA ALA A 116 56.47 -32.18 -20.07
C ALA A 116 55.79 -31.49 -21.28
N VAL A 117 54.59 -30.97 -21.09
CA VAL A 117 53.89 -30.15 -22.08
C VAL A 117 54.54 -28.78 -22.09
N THR A 118 55.32 -28.50 -23.12
CA THR A 118 55.86 -27.16 -23.38
C THR A 118 54.71 -26.18 -23.62
N LYS A 119 54.63 -25.11 -22.84
CA LYS A 119 53.67 -24.01 -23.04
C LYS A 119 53.98 -23.32 -24.37
N GLN A 120 53.28 -23.69 -25.44
CA GLN A 120 53.24 -22.90 -26.66
C GLN A 120 52.21 -21.77 -26.50
N ALA A 121 52.60 -20.54 -26.86
CA ALA A 121 51.69 -19.42 -26.92
C ALA A 121 50.58 -19.69 -27.95
N PRO A 122 49.32 -19.32 -27.66
CA PRO A 122 48.21 -19.57 -28.57
C PRO A 122 48.37 -18.77 -29.86
N ARG A 123 48.37 -19.46 -31.01
CA ARG A 123 48.25 -18.81 -32.32
C ARG A 123 46.81 -18.37 -32.53
N VAL A 124 46.54 -17.08 -32.35
CA VAL A 124 45.26 -16.47 -32.67
C VAL A 124 45.24 -16.19 -34.18
N HIS A 125 44.40 -16.90 -34.93
CA HIS A 125 44.05 -16.51 -36.29
C HIS A 125 42.98 -15.42 -36.21
N THR A 126 43.31 -14.21 -36.65
CA THR A 126 42.31 -13.16 -36.87
C THR A 126 41.45 -13.54 -38.06
N LEU A 127 40.14 -13.74 -37.87
CA LEU A 127 39.22 -13.97 -38.98
C LEU A 127 39.28 -12.77 -39.93
N GLY A 128 39.52 -13.02 -41.21
CA GLY A 128 39.49 -11.99 -42.25
C GLY A 128 38.05 -11.54 -42.52
N ASP A 129 37.89 -10.36 -43.12
CA ASP A 129 36.58 -9.74 -43.42
C ASP A 129 35.61 -10.63 -44.22
N ALA A 130 36.11 -11.70 -44.85
CA ALA A 130 35.32 -12.69 -45.59
C ALA A 130 34.48 -13.64 -44.70
N ASP A 131 34.79 -13.76 -43.40
CA ASP A 131 34.06 -14.62 -42.46
C ASP A 131 33.03 -13.87 -41.59
N ARG A 132 32.78 -12.58 -41.88
CA ARG A 132 31.66 -11.84 -41.30
C ARG A 132 30.34 -12.36 -41.89
N LEU A 133 29.79 -13.39 -41.23
CA LEU A 133 28.47 -13.98 -41.49
C LEU A 133 27.33 -12.94 -41.56
N GLU A 134 27.49 -11.76 -40.96
CA GLU A 134 26.55 -10.65 -40.99
C GLU A 134 26.30 -10.08 -42.40
N ALA A 135 27.27 -10.17 -43.32
CA ALA A 135 27.10 -9.71 -44.71
C ALA A 135 26.35 -10.72 -45.59
N ARG A 136 26.40 -12.01 -45.24
CA ARG A 136 25.83 -13.10 -46.05
C ARG A 136 24.36 -13.38 -45.75
N PHE A 137 23.91 -13.04 -44.54
CA PHE A 137 22.51 -13.20 -44.11
C PHE A 137 22.05 -11.92 -43.39
N PRO A 138 21.60 -10.88 -44.11
CA PRO A 138 20.99 -9.73 -43.47
C PRO A 138 19.76 -10.20 -42.67
N PRO A 139 19.59 -9.77 -41.41
CA PRO A 139 18.40 -10.12 -40.63
C PRO A 139 17.15 -9.65 -41.39
N PRO A 140 16.08 -10.45 -41.46
CA PRO A 140 14.85 -10.04 -42.12
C PRO A 140 14.36 -8.76 -41.48
N LYS A 141 14.22 -7.69 -42.28
CA LYS A 141 13.68 -6.41 -41.80
C LYS A 141 12.33 -6.70 -41.11
N PRO A 142 12.12 -6.27 -39.86
CA PRO A 142 10.85 -6.48 -39.19
C PRO A 142 9.76 -5.87 -40.06
N LYS A 143 8.77 -6.67 -40.47
CA LYS A 143 7.61 -6.17 -41.21
C LYS A 143 6.93 -5.14 -40.30
N GLU A 144 6.99 -3.87 -40.67
CA GLU A 144 6.19 -2.83 -40.05
C GLU A 144 4.72 -3.22 -40.16
N LYS A 145 4.14 -3.71 -39.06
CA LYS A 145 2.70 -3.89 -38.97
C LYS A 145 2.10 -2.50 -39.01
N LYS A 146 1.47 -2.13 -40.14
CA LYS A 146 0.66 -0.91 -40.22
C LYS A 146 -0.29 -0.89 -39.02
N PRO A 147 -0.31 0.18 -38.19
CA PRO A 147 -1.20 0.24 -37.05
C PRO A 147 -2.64 0.15 -37.56
N PHE A 148 -3.34 -0.90 -37.16
CA PHE A 148 -4.75 -1.10 -37.52
C PHE A 148 -5.59 -0.17 -36.62
N ASN A 149 -5.90 1.02 -37.12
CA ASN A 149 -6.62 2.06 -36.36
C ASN A 149 -8.00 1.62 -35.85
N GLY A 150 -8.60 0.57 -36.44
CA GLY A 150 -9.87 0.00 -35.99
C GLY A 150 -9.80 -0.62 -34.59
N GLU A 151 -8.67 -1.20 -34.20
CA GLU A 151 -8.50 -1.79 -32.87
C GLU A 151 -8.53 -0.71 -31.77
N LYS A 152 -7.85 0.42 -32.01
CA LYS A 152 -7.88 1.56 -31.10
C LYS A 152 -9.29 2.14 -30.95
N LEU A 153 -10.07 2.16 -32.03
CA LEU A 153 -11.43 2.67 -32.02
C LEU A 153 -12.37 1.74 -31.24
N ILE A 154 -12.24 0.41 -31.42
CA ILE A 154 -12.97 -0.59 -30.63
C ILE A 154 -12.58 -0.50 -29.16
N ILE A 155 -11.29 -0.41 -28.84
CA ILE A 155 -10.80 -0.26 -27.45
C ILE A 155 -11.35 1.02 -26.84
N ALA A 156 -11.33 2.15 -27.56
CA ALA A 156 -11.87 3.40 -27.08
C ALA A 156 -13.38 3.30 -26.80
N LEU A 157 -14.16 2.70 -27.71
CA LEU A 157 -15.60 2.51 -27.55
C LEU A 157 -15.92 1.57 -26.37
N LEU A 158 -15.18 0.46 -26.24
CA LEU A 158 -15.30 -0.46 -25.13
C LEU A 158 -14.98 0.23 -23.80
N SER A 159 -13.89 1.01 -23.76
CA SER A 159 -13.50 1.78 -22.57
C SER A 159 -14.55 2.81 -22.17
N LEU A 160 -15.21 3.45 -23.14
CA LEU A 160 -16.31 4.38 -22.89
C LEU A 160 -17.51 3.67 -22.26
N VAL A 161 -17.90 2.50 -22.79
CA VAL A 161 -18.98 1.70 -22.23
C VAL A 161 -18.67 1.27 -20.80
N PHE A 162 -17.45 0.80 -20.54
CA PHE A 162 -17.02 0.44 -19.18
C PHE A 162 -16.96 1.64 -18.24
N LEU A 163 -16.54 2.81 -18.72
CA LEU A 163 -16.55 4.05 -17.95
C LEU A 163 -17.98 4.44 -17.56
N CYS A 164 -18.91 4.45 -18.51
CA CYS A 164 -20.32 4.75 -18.25
C CYS A 164 -20.97 3.74 -17.29
N ALA A 165 -20.69 2.44 -17.48
CA ALA A 165 -21.18 1.39 -16.59
C ALA A 165 -20.59 1.54 -15.17
N GLY A 166 -19.31 1.87 -15.05
CA GLY A 166 -18.66 2.13 -13.77
C GLY A 166 -19.23 3.36 -13.05
N LEU A 167 -19.44 4.47 -13.76
CA LEU A 167 -20.10 5.66 -13.24
C LEU A 167 -21.53 5.38 -12.79
N ALA A 168 -22.29 4.62 -13.58
CA ALA A 168 -23.65 4.23 -13.23
C ALA A 168 -23.67 3.34 -11.97
N ALA A 169 -22.78 2.36 -11.88
CA ALA A 169 -22.65 1.49 -10.71
C ALA A 169 -22.25 2.28 -9.45
N ALA A 170 -21.29 3.20 -9.57
CA ALA A 170 -20.89 4.08 -8.47
C ALA A 170 -22.06 4.99 -8.03
N GLY A 171 -22.80 5.56 -8.99
CA GLY A 171 -23.98 6.39 -8.73
C GLY A 171 -25.09 5.61 -8.02
N LEU A 172 -25.41 4.40 -8.50
CA LEU A 172 -26.41 3.53 -7.87
C LEU A 172 -26.00 3.07 -6.48
N SER A 173 -24.72 2.74 -6.28
CA SER A 173 -24.17 2.39 -4.97
C SER A 173 -24.23 3.57 -4.00
N GLY A 174 -23.84 4.77 -4.44
CA GLY A 174 -23.95 5.99 -3.65
C GLY A 174 -25.40 6.28 -3.28
N PHE A 175 -26.33 6.17 -4.22
CA PHE A 175 -27.76 6.36 -3.98
C PHE A 175 -28.33 5.35 -2.97
N ALA A 176 -27.96 4.07 -3.07
CA ALA A 176 -28.41 3.05 -2.13
C ALA A 176 -27.95 3.36 -0.69
N ASN A 177 -26.69 3.80 -0.52
CA ASN A 177 -26.18 4.24 0.78
C ASN A 177 -26.87 5.53 1.25
N TYR A 178 -27.12 6.50 0.37
CA TYR A 178 -27.89 7.69 0.73
C TYR A 178 -29.26 7.31 1.31
N GLN A 179 -29.98 6.39 0.67
CA GLN A 179 -31.29 5.93 1.13
C GLN A 179 -31.21 5.21 2.47
N SER A 180 -30.24 4.30 2.68
CA SER A 180 -30.13 3.57 3.94
C SER A 180 -29.86 4.50 5.12
N PHE A 181 -28.90 5.43 4.98
CA PHE A 181 -28.54 6.34 6.05
C PHE A 181 -29.57 7.45 6.27
N SER A 182 -30.19 7.99 5.21
CA SER A 182 -31.24 9.01 5.37
C SER A 182 -32.49 8.43 6.04
N SER A 183 -32.87 7.19 5.73
CA SER A 183 -34.02 6.52 6.37
C SER A 183 -33.82 6.19 7.85
N SER A 184 -32.60 6.29 8.36
CA SER A 184 -32.26 5.98 9.75
C SER A 184 -32.56 7.15 10.71
N VAL A 185 -32.92 8.32 10.18
CA VAL A 185 -33.17 9.54 10.97
C VAL A 185 -34.53 10.12 10.61
N ALA A 186 -35.35 10.41 11.63
CA ALA A 186 -36.72 10.90 11.45
C ALA A 186 -36.79 12.39 11.08
N ASP A 187 -35.79 13.20 11.48
CA ASP A 187 -35.74 14.62 11.15
C ASP A 187 -35.29 14.81 9.68
N PRO A 188 -36.09 15.47 8.82
CA PRO A 188 -35.79 15.65 7.40
C PRO A 188 -34.50 16.45 7.12
N LEU A 189 -34.11 17.39 8.00
CA LEU A 189 -32.87 18.16 7.82
C LEU A 189 -31.64 17.29 8.13
N GLN A 190 -31.73 16.48 9.18
CA GLN A 190 -30.65 15.57 9.57
C GLN A 190 -30.57 14.37 8.63
N ALA A 191 -31.70 13.86 8.14
CA ALA A 191 -31.76 12.77 7.16
C ALA A 191 -30.96 13.09 5.89
N GLY A 192 -31.00 14.34 5.41
CA GLY A 192 -30.19 14.77 4.27
C GLY A 192 -28.69 14.72 4.54
N ILE A 193 -28.27 15.20 5.72
CA ILE A 193 -26.86 15.17 6.14
C ILE A 193 -26.36 13.73 6.29
N TRP A 194 -27.14 12.88 6.97
CA TRP A 194 -26.81 11.46 7.15
C TRP A 194 -26.77 10.68 5.84
N GLY A 195 -27.69 10.97 4.91
CA GLY A 195 -27.65 10.41 3.56
C GLY A 195 -26.32 10.71 2.86
N TRP A 196 -25.85 11.96 2.89
CA TRP A 196 -24.56 12.34 2.28
C TRP A 196 -23.37 11.73 3.01
N THR A 197 -23.42 11.60 4.33
CA THR A 197 -22.40 10.86 5.09
C THR A 197 -22.29 9.41 4.62
N GLY A 198 -23.42 8.75 4.34
CA GLY A 198 -23.46 7.41 3.75
C GLY A 198 -22.79 7.33 2.38
N VAL A 199 -23.01 8.33 1.51
CA VAL A 199 -22.35 8.42 0.19
C VAL A 199 -20.83 8.55 0.37
N ILE A 200 -20.37 9.43 1.26
CA ILE A 200 -18.95 9.64 1.54
C ILE A 200 -18.32 8.35 2.08
N ALA A 201 -18.98 7.66 3.01
CA ALA A 201 -18.51 6.39 3.56
C ALA A 201 -18.35 5.32 2.46
N ALA A 202 -19.29 5.24 1.52
CA ALA A 202 -19.20 4.33 0.38
C ALA A 202 -18.01 4.66 -0.54
N VAL A 203 -17.79 5.95 -0.85
CA VAL A 203 -16.66 6.41 -1.67
C VAL A 203 -15.32 6.11 -0.99
N VAL A 204 -15.19 6.41 0.30
CA VAL A 204 -13.96 6.16 1.05
C VAL A 204 -13.69 4.65 1.18
N SER A 205 -14.72 3.83 1.39
CA SER A 205 -14.59 2.37 1.43
C SER A 205 -14.14 1.80 0.08
N PHE A 206 -14.75 2.27 -1.02
CA PHE A 206 -14.34 1.88 -2.37
C PHE A 206 -12.91 2.33 -2.69
N GLY A 207 -12.54 3.55 -2.30
CA GLY A 207 -11.18 4.08 -2.42
C GLY A 207 -10.16 3.26 -1.64
N GLY A 208 -10.46 2.90 -0.38
CA GLY A 208 -9.62 2.06 0.45
C GLY A 208 -9.41 0.66 -0.13
N PHE A 209 -10.48 0.04 -0.65
CA PHE A 209 -10.38 -1.25 -1.34
C PHE A 209 -9.58 -1.15 -2.65
N THR A 210 -9.77 -0.08 -3.42
CA THR A 210 -8.99 0.17 -4.64
C THR A 210 -7.50 0.35 -4.32
N PHE A 211 -7.18 1.01 -3.20
CA PHE A 211 -5.80 1.17 -2.73
C PHE A 211 -5.18 -0.17 -2.33
N PHE A 212 -5.93 -1.01 -1.60
CA PHE A 212 -5.52 -2.38 -1.28
C PHE A 212 -5.27 -3.20 -2.54
N TYR A 213 -6.21 -3.18 -3.48
CA TYR A 213 -6.10 -3.88 -4.77
C TYR A 213 -4.88 -3.40 -5.55
N TRP A 214 -4.67 -2.08 -5.64
CA TRP A 214 -3.52 -1.49 -6.33
C TRP A 214 -2.18 -1.93 -5.74
N HIS A 215 -2.04 -1.94 -4.42
CA HIS A 215 -0.80 -2.37 -3.77
C HIS A 215 -0.56 -3.87 -3.90
N THR A 216 -1.62 -4.68 -3.75
CA THR A 216 -1.51 -6.15 -3.89
C THR A 216 -1.22 -6.56 -5.35
N ALA A 217 -1.80 -5.89 -6.34
CA ALA A 217 -1.52 -6.11 -7.75
C ALA A 217 -0.06 -5.77 -8.13
N ASN A 218 0.58 -4.84 -7.42
CA ASN A 218 1.99 -4.48 -7.59
C ASN A 218 2.94 -5.30 -6.69
N HIS A 219 2.49 -6.43 -6.14
CA HIS A 219 3.25 -7.28 -5.19
C HIS A 219 3.67 -6.60 -3.88
N ARG A 220 3.15 -5.41 -3.57
CA ARG A 220 3.44 -4.63 -2.34
C ARG A 220 2.50 -5.02 -1.21
N MET A 221 2.61 -6.26 -0.74
CA MET A 221 1.66 -6.85 0.22
C MET A 221 1.65 -6.16 1.59
N LYS A 222 2.77 -5.57 2.02
CA LYS A 222 2.87 -4.84 3.30
C LYS A 222 2.05 -3.55 3.29
N GLU A 223 2.24 -2.68 2.28
CA GLU A 223 1.41 -1.49 2.09
C GLU A 223 -0.06 -1.84 1.85
N GLY A 224 -0.34 -2.92 1.10
CA GLY A 224 -1.70 -3.43 0.93
C GLY A 224 -2.35 -3.72 2.29
N TRP A 225 -1.74 -4.56 3.11
CA TRP A 225 -2.29 -4.90 4.44
C TRP A 225 -2.47 -3.69 5.36
N ARG A 226 -1.54 -2.72 5.33
CA ARG A 226 -1.69 -1.47 6.10
C ARG A 226 -2.92 -0.69 5.63
N ALA A 227 -3.07 -0.51 4.32
CA ALA A 227 -4.22 0.18 3.75
C ALA A 227 -5.55 -0.53 4.10
N LEU A 228 -5.57 -1.86 4.07
CA LEU A 228 -6.74 -2.65 4.44
C LEU A 228 -7.09 -2.50 5.94
N LEU A 229 -6.09 -2.54 6.82
CA LEU A 229 -6.32 -2.35 8.26
C LEU A 229 -6.86 -0.95 8.57
N PHE A 230 -6.35 0.10 7.91
CA PHE A 230 -6.90 1.45 8.04
C PHE A 230 -8.34 1.55 7.52
N ALA A 231 -8.64 0.90 6.39
CA ALA A 231 -9.99 0.86 5.84
C ALA A 231 -10.98 0.13 6.77
N LEU A 232 -10.57 -1.01 7.34
CA LEU A 232 -11.39 -1.77 8.30
C LEU A 232 -11.58 -1.01 9.63
N ALA A 233 -10.54 -0.33 10.12
CA ALA A 233 -10.66 0.51 11.31
C ALA A 233 -11.63 1.67 11.07
N GLY A 234 -11.55 2.33 9.90
CA GLY A 234 -12.49 3.39 9.51
C GLY A 234 -13.93 2.88 9.36
N MET A 235 -14.11 1.68 8.80
CA MET A 235 -15.43 1.03 8.75
C MET A 235 -15.97 0.75 10.16
N GLY A 236 -15.14 0.20 11.05
CA GLY A 236 -15.52 -0.12 12.42
C GLY A 236 -15.93 1.12 13.22
N THR A 237 -15.17 2.21 13.14
CA THR A 237 -15.53 3.48 13.81
C THR A 237 -16.80 4.10 13.23
N SER A 238 -17.02 4.00 11.92
CA SER A 238 -18.24 4.49 11.29
C SER A 238 -19.48 3.70 11.72
N ILE A 239 -19.40 2.37 11.84
CA ILE A 239 -20.51 1.53 12.29
C ILE A 239 -20.86 1.86 13.74
N ILE A 240 -19.87 1.83 14.64
CA ILE A 240 -20.07 2.11 16.07
C ILE A 240 -20.61 3.53 16.26
N GLY A 241 -20.08 4.52 15.54
CA GLY A 241 -20.55 5.89 15.59
C GLY A 241 -22.01 6.03 15.14
N THR A 242 -22.40 5.32 14.08
CA THR A 242 -23.78 5.33 13.57
C THR A 242 -24.75 4.68 14.57
N GLU A 243 -24.38 3.52 15.11
CA GLU A 243 -25.19 2.83 16.13
C GLU A 243 -25.36 3.66 17.39
N ALA A 244 -24.27 4.24 17.90
CA ALA A 244 -24.29 5.11 19.07
C ALA A 244 -25.21 6.31 18.84
N TYR A 245 -25.13 6.95 17.67
CA TYR A 245 -25.99 8.08 17.33
C TYR A 245 -27.47 7.69 17.21
N ILE A 246 -27.80 6.61 16.49
CA ILE A 246 -29.19 6.13 16.37
C ILE A 246 -29.77 5.82 17.75
N SER A 247 -28.97 5.17 18.61
CA SER A 247 -29.38 4.87 19.98
C SER A 247 -29.65 6.14 20.79
N ALA A 248 -28.80 7.16 20.67
CA ALA A 248 -28.96 8.44 21.35
C ALA A 248 -30.20 9.20 20.83
N ASN A 249 -30.44 9.17 19.53
CA ASN A 249 -31.59 9.82 18.90
C ASN A 249 -32.92 9.16 19.32
N ASN A 250 -32.95 7.82 19.35
CA ASN A 250 -34.12 7.07 19.83
C ASN A 250 -34.41 7.35 21.32
N GLN A 251 -33.36 7.47 22.15
CA GLN A 251 -33.51 7.86 23.55
C GLN A 251 -34.04 9.29 23.71
N ALA A 252 -33.55 10.23 22.90
CA ALA A 252 -34.04 11.60 22.89
C ALA A 252 -35.52 11.68 22.48
N ALA A 253 -35.91 10.99 21.41
CA ALA A 253 -37.30 10.94 20.95
C ALA A 253 -38.23 10.29 21.99
N ALA A 254 -37.79 9.22 22.66
CA ALA A 254 -38.53 8.60 23.75
C ALA A 254 -38.71 9.58 24.93
N ALA A 255 -37.67 10.34 25.27
CA ALA A 255 -37.74 11.34 26.33
C ALA A 255 -38.70 12.51 25.98
N GLU A 256 -38.77 12.92 24.72
CA GLU A 256 -39.74 13.92 24.25
C GLU A 256 -41.18 13.43 24.37
N LEU A 257 -41.46 12.17 24.00
CA LEU A 257 -42.78 11.56 24.16
C LEU A 257 -43.21 11.53 25.64
N THR A 258 -42.31 11.14 26.54
CA THR A 258 -42.60 11.14 27.99
C THR A 258 -42.89 12.55 28.48
N ARG A 259 -42.06 13.54 28.12
CA ARG A 259 -42.30 14.95 28.50
C ARG A 259 -43.62 15.49 27.96
N ALA A 260 -44.00 15.13 26.74
CA ALA A 260 -45.29 15.51 26.17
C ALA A 260 -46.46 14.87 26.92
N GLY A 261 -46.32 13.61 27.34
CA GLY A 261 -47.27 12.91 28.20
C GLY A 261 -47.43 13.58 29.57
N ASP A 262 -46.31 13.87 30.25
CA ASP A 262 -46.29 14.53 31.55
C ASP A 262 -46.94 15.91 31.48
N ASN A 263 -46.61 16.70 30.45
CA ASN A 263 -47.21 18.01 30.24
C ASN A 263 -48.72 17.92 30.01
N ARG A 264 -49.18 16.90 29.27
CA ARG A 264 -50.61 16.67 29.05
C ARG A 264 -51.32 16.34 30.35
N GLU A 265 -50.75 15.48 31.19
CA GLU A 265 -51.31 15.14 32.50
C GLU A 265 -51.43 16.36 33.42
N ILE A 266 -50.40 17.22 33.43
CA ILE A 266 -50.42 18.48 34.17
C ILE A 266 -51.54 19.40 33.65
N LEU A 267 -51.67 19.54 32.34
CA LEU A 267 -52.72 20.38 31.73
C LEU A 267 -54.11 19.83 32.00
N GLU A 268 -54.32 18.51 31.93
CA GLU A 268 -55.61 17.89 32.25
C GLU A 268 -55.98 18.08 33.73
N THR A 269 -54.99 17.99 34.62
CA THR A 269 -55.18 18.25 36.06
C THR A 269 -55.55 19.71 36.31
N GLN A 270 -54.87 20.65 35.63
CA GLN A 270 -55.23 22.07 35.69
C GLN A 270 -56.66 22.28 35.17
N ILE A 271 -57.03 21.77 33.99
CA ILE A 271 -58.39 21.93 33.45
C ILE A 271 -59.45 21.39 34.41
N ALA A 272 -59.20 20.23 35.04
CA ALA A 272 -60.11 19.63 36.01
C ALA A 272 -60.27 20.50 37.26
N ASP A 273 -59.18 21.12 37.74
CA ASP A 273 -59.22 22.03 38.88
C ASP A 273 -60.00 23.31 38.56
N TRP A 274 -59.74 23.92 37.39
CA TRP A 274 -60.47 25.11 36.93
C TRP A 274 -61.96 24.82 36.75
N ARG A 275 -62.34 23.62 36.28
CA ARG A 275 -63.75 23.19 36.24
C ARG A 275 -64.38 23.12 37.64
N ARG A 276 -63.69 22.52 38.61
CA ARG A 276 -64.17 22.48 40.00
C ARG A 276 -64.34 23.89 40.59
N GLN A 277 -63.40 24.79 40.31
CA GLN A 277 -63.50 26.19 40.74
C GLN A 277 -64.72 26.87 40.11
N LEU A 278 -64.96 26.68 38.80
CA LEU A 278 -66.13 27.22 38.10
C LEU A 278 -67.45 26.66 38.62
N GLU A 279 -67.50 25.36 38.95
CA GLU A 279 -68.69 24.71 39.51
C GLU A 279 -69.00 25.17 40.94
N GLY A 280 -67.99 25.58 41.71
CA GLY A 280 -68.17 26.13 43.06
C GLY A 280 -68.70 27.56 43.11
N ILE A 281 -68.69 28.31 41.99
CA ILE A 281 -69.27 29.65 41.91
C ILE A 281 -70.80 29.51 41.82
N PRO A 282 -71.61 30.14 42.68
CA PRO A 282 -73.07 30.12 42.61
C PRO A 282 -73.58 30.50 41.22
N ALA A 283 -74.62 29.83 40.72
CA ALA A 283 -75.12 30.06 39.36
C ALA A 283 -75.58 31.51 39.13
N GLU A 284 -76.13 32.15 40.16
CA GLU A 284 -76.53 33.56 40.15
C GLU A 284 -75.37 34.56 39.96
N THR A 285 -74.09 34.20 40.17
CA THR A 285 -72.95 35.12 39.96
C THR A 285 -72.09 34.77 38.73
N ARG A 286 -72.54 33.81 37.91
CA ARG A 286 -71.81 33.37 36.70
C ARG A 286 -72.11 34.20 35.45
N SER A 287 -73.14 35.05 35.46
CA SER A 287 -73.44 35.97 34.36
C SER A 287 -73.09 37.41 34.73
N VAL A 288 -72.92 38.27 33.71
CA VAL A 288 -72.66 39.70 33.92
C VAL A 288 -73.81 40.35 34.69
N GLU A 289 -75.07 39.98 34.42
CA GLU A 289 -76.21 40.48 35.19
C GLU A 289 -76.20 40.03 36.66
N GLY A 290 -75.60 38.87 36.93
CA GLY A 290 -75.45 38.30 38.27
C GLY A 290 -74.37 38.92 39.15
N LEU A 291 -73.39 39.59 38.52
CA LEU A 291 -72.32 40.34 39.20
C LEU A 291 -72.70 41.81 39.45
N GLU A 292 -73.75 42.29 38.79
CA GLU A 292 -74.26 43.66 38.89
C GLU A 292 -75.43 43.82 39.90
N ALA A 293 -75.97 42.70 40.41
CA ALA A 293 -77.02 42.65 41.44
C ALA A 293 -76.45 42.69 42.87
#